data_AF-A0A1Q7T7F5-F1
#
_entry.id   AF-A0A1Q7T7F5-F1
#
_cell.length_a   1.000
_cell.length_b   1.000
_cell.length_c   1.000
_cell.angle_alpha   90.00
_cell.angle_beta   90.00
_cell.angle_gamma   90.00
#
_symmetry.space_group_name_H-M   'P 1'
#
loop_
_entity.id
_entity.type
_entity.pdbx_description
1 polymer ?
#
loop_
_entity_poly.entity_id
_entity_poly.type
_entity_poly.pdbx_seq_one_letter_code
_entity_poly.pdbx_strand_id
1 'polypeptide(L)'
;MLDHQVLVFTGIAALLTITPGADTFLVIKNVLRGGRQAGVVTTLGICCGLFVHAILSALGLSIVLMHSANAYLALKWAGLAFLFDRGRVVLASARARRALEAISGIVLLGFGVRLAFEDRR
;
A
#
# COMPACT_ATOMS: atom_id res chain seq x y z
N MET A 1 -13.11 -17.08 -15.74
CA MET A 1 -11.70 -16.77 -15.37
C MET A 1 -11.53 -15.34 -14.85
N LEU A 2 -12.41 -14.38 -15.18
CA LEU A 2 -12.36 -13.00 -14.69
C LEU A 2 -12.96 -12.80 -13.28
N ASP A 3 -13.87 -13.66 -12.82
CA ASP A 3 -14.64 -13.41 -11.57
C ASP A 3 -13.76 -13.41 -10.30
N HIS A 4 -12.84 -14.37 -10.18
CA HIS A 4 -11.97 -14.47 -9.00
C HIS A 4 -10.94 -13.32 -8.94
N GLN A 5 -10.38 -12.91 -10.08
CA GLN A 5 -9.45 -11.77 -10.12
C GLN A 5 -10.15 -10.46 -9.77
N VAL A 6 -11.38 -10.25 -10.27
CA VAL A 6 -12.18 -9.06 -9.96
C VAL A 6 -12.60 -9.04 -8.49
N LEU A 7 -13.01 -10.18 -7.93
CA LEU A 7 -13.35 -10.30 -6.50
C LEU A 7 -12.14 -10.01 -5.60
N VAL A 8 -10.97 -10.59 -5.90
CA VAL A 8 -9.74 -10.35 -5.12
C VAL A 8 -9.27 -8.90 -5.27
N PHE A 9 -9.28 -8.35 -6.48
CA PHE A 9 -8.95 -6.95 -6.72
C PHE A 9 -9.87 -6.01 -5.94
N THR A 10 -11.19 -6.25 -6.00
CA THR A 10 -12.19 -5.43 -5.30
C THR A 10 -12.01 -5.52 -3.79
N GLY A 11 -11.74 -6.71 -3.25
CA GLY A 11 -11.45 -6.90 -1.82
C GLY A 11 -10.20 -6.14 -1.37
N ILE A 12 -9.11 -6.21 -2.13
CA ILE A 12 -7.87 -5.48 -1.84
C ILE A 12 -8.07 -3.97 -1.99
N ALA A 13 -8.73 -3.52 -3.06
CA ALA A 13 -9.02 -2.12 -3.30
C ALA A 13 -9.88 -1.53 -2.19
N ALA A 14 -10.95 -2.23 -1.78
CA ALA A 14 -11.78 -1.82 -0.65
C ALA A 14 -10.97 -1.69 0.65
N LEU A 15 -10.10 -2.67 0.94
CA LEU A 15 -9.24 -2.63 2.12
C LEU A 15 -8.26 -1.45 2.11
N LEU A 16 -7.68 -1.15 0.94
CA LEU A 16 -6.78 -0.01 0.73
C LEU A 16 -7.53 1.32 0.86
N THR A 17 -8.75 1.43 0.32
CA THR A 17 -9.59 2.64 0.42
C THR A 17 -10.05 2.92 1.86
N ILE A 18 -10.32 1.88 2.66
CA ILE A 18 -10.72 2.03 4.06
C ILE A 18 -9.55 2.49 4.94
N THR A 19 -8.30 2.34 4.50
CA THR A 19 -7.12 2.71 5.28
C THR A 19 -6.74 4.17 4.99
N PRO A 20 -7.16 5.16 5.81
CA PRO A 20 -6.77 6.55 5.58
C PRO A 20 -5.25 6.70 5.60
N GLY A 21 -4.72 7.31 4.54
CA GLY A 21 -3.29 7.60 4.39
C GLY A 21 -2.82 8.72 5.32
N ALA A 22 -1.50 8.91 5.40
CA ALA A 22 -0.89 9.96 6.23
C ALA A 22 -1.30 11.38 5.78
N ASP A 23 -1.43 11.57 4.47
CA ASP A 23 -1.94 12.77 3.81
C ASP A 23 -3.41 13.04 4.19
N THR A 24 -4.26 12.01 4.14
CA THR A 24 -5.67 12.11 4.53
C THR A 24 -5.80 12.46 6.01
N PHE A 25 -5.03 11.81 6.88
CA PHE A 25 -4.96 12.14 8.30
C PHE A 25 -4.50 13.58 8.55
N LEU A 26 -3.51 14.06 7.80
CA LEU A 26 -3.01 15.42 7.93
C LEU A 26 -4.09 16.44 7.57
N VAL A 27 -4.82 16.21 6.47
CA VAL A 27 -5.95 17.06 6.07
C VAL A 27 -7.04 17.04 7.14
N ILE A 28 -7.43 15.86 7.64
CA ILE A 28 -8.42 15.75 8.73
C ILE A 28 -7.94 16.53 9.95
N LYS A 29 -6.68 16.37 10.38
CA LYS A 29 -6.11 17.08 11.53
C LYS A 29 -6.17 18.60 11.36
N ASN A 30 -5.86 19.09 10.16
CA ASN A 30 -5.86 20.52 9.88
C ASN A 30 -7.28 21.07 9.72
N VAL A 31 -8.23 20.29 9.19
CA VAL A 31 -9.65 20.64 9.17
C VAL A 31 -10.22 20.73 10.58
N LEU A 32 -9.89 19.77 11.46
CA LEU A 32 -10.35 19.77 12.84
C LEU A 32 -9.77 20.94 13.64
N ARG A 33 -8.54 21.38 13.35
CA ARG A 33 -7.89 22.51 14.06
C ARG A 33 -8.23 23.88 13.51
N GLY A 34 -8.41 24.02 12.19
CA GLY A 34 -8.51 25.31 11.49
C GLY A 34 -9.70 25.44 10.55
N GLY A 35 -10.64 24.49 10.61
CA GLY A 35 -11.85 24.49 9.79
C GLY A 35 -11.61 24.13 8.31
N ARG A 36 -12.66 24.32 7.49
CA ARG A 36 -12.66 23.93 6.07
C ARG A 36 -11.53 24.60 5.27
N GLN A 37 -11.25 25.88 5.54
CA GLN A 37 -10.23 26.66 4.83
C GLN A 37 -8.82 26.07 5.04
N ALA A 38 -8.46 25.71 6.27
CA ALA A 38 -7.20 25.04 6.56
C ALA A 38 -7.06 23.69 5.85
N GLY A 39 -8.16 22.95 5.70
CA GLY A 39 -8.22 21.74 4.89
C GLY A 39 -7.88 21.97 3.42
N VAL A 40 -8.53 22.96 2.79
CA VAL A 40 -8.30 23.29 1.37
C VAL A 40 -6.84 23.68 1.13
N VAL A 41 -6.28 24.54 1.99
CA VAL A 41 -4.86 24.95 1.88
C VAL A 41 -3.93 23.76 2.06
N THR A 42 -4.22 22.86 3.00
CA THR A 42 -3.43 21.64 3.21
C THR A 42 -3.45 20.74 1.98
N THR A 43 -4.63 20.48 1.42
CA THR A 43 -4.78 19.65 0.22
C THR A 43 -4.09 20.26 -0.99
N LEU A 44 -4.24 21.57 -1.22
CA LEU A 44 -3.53 22.26 -2.30
C LEU A 44 -2.01 22.17 -2.13
N GLY A 45 -1.52 22.35 -0.90
CA GLY A 45 -0.10 22.19 -0.59
C GLY A 45 0.41 20.78 -0.88
N ILE A 46 -0.35 19.75 -0.49
CA ILE A 46 -0.03 18.34 -0.78
C ILE A 46 0.00 18.11 -2.29
N CYS A 47 -1.03 18.53 -3.04
CA CYS A 47 -1.09 18.35 -4.49
C CYS A 47 0.09 19.03 -5.20
N CYS A 48 0.35 20.30 -4.89
CA CYS A 48 1.47 21.05 -5.48
C CYS A 48 2.82 20.38 -5.15
N GLY A 49 3.02 19.97 -3.90
CA GLY A 49 4.22 19.26 -3.47
C GLY A 49 4.41 17.94 -4.22
N LEU A 50 3.33 17.16 -4.41
CA LEU A 50 3.36 15.91 -5.17
C LEU A 50 3.70 16.13 -6.64
N PHE A 51 3.16 17.17 -7.28
CA PHE A 51 3.52 17.51 -8.66
C PHE A 51 4.99 17.87 -8.80
N VAL A 52 5.50 18.75 -7.93
CA VAL A 52 6.92 19.14 -7.94
C VAL A 52 7.82 17.93 -7.70
N HIS A 53 7.48 17.09 -6.72
CA HIS A 53 8.23 15.87 -6.43
C HIS A 53 8.22 14.87 -7.60
N ALA A 54 7.07 14.67 -8.24
CA ALA A 54 6.93 13.76 -9.38
C ALA A 54 7.76 14.24 -10.58
N ILE A 55 7.71 15.54 -10.91
CA ILE A 55 8.51 16.13 -11.98
C ILE A 55 10.00 16.00 -11.66
N LEU A 56 10.41 16.37 -10.44
CA LEU A 56 11.81 16.28 -10.01
C LEU A 56 12.33 14.83 -10.06
N SER A 57 11.50 13.87 -9.65
CA SER A 57 11.84 12.44 -9.71
C SER A 57 11.95 11.93 -11.15
N ALA A 58 11.02 12.33 -12.03
CA ALA A 58 11.04 11.93 -13.43
C ALA A 58 12.27 12.50 -14.16
N LEU A 59 12.57 13.78 -13.96
CA LEU A 59 13.76 14.43 -14.53
C LEU A 59 15.05 13.83 -13.96
N GLY A 60 15.13 13.66 -12.64
CA GLY A 60 16.28 13.09 -11.96
C GLY A 60 16.58 11.66 -12.44
N LEU A 61 15.55 10.81 -12.52
CA LEU A 61 15.71 9.45 -13.03
C LEU A 61 16.12 9.43 -14.50
N SER A 62 15.57 10.33 -15.32
CA SER A 62 15.92 10.44 -16.75
C SER A 62 17.39 10.81 -16.94
N ILE A 63 17.92 11.74 -16.13
CA ILE A 63 19.33 12.14 -16.18
C ILE A 63 20.24 10.97 -15.79
N VAL A 64 19.89 10.24 -14.73
CA VAL A 64 20.66 9.06 -14.28
C VAL A 64 20.71 7.98 -15.35
N LEU A 65 19.58 7.72 -16.01
CA LEU A 65 19.47 6.75 -17.10
C LEU A 65 20.32 7.12 -18.32
N MET A 66 20.34 8.40 -18.71
CA MET A 66 21.11 8.86 -19.87
C MET A 66 22.61 8.94 -19.61
N HIS A 67 23.04 9.17 -18.37
CA HIS A 67 24.43 9.48 -18.07
C HIS A 67 25.29 8.25 -17.72
N SER A 68 24.74 7.22 -17.04
CA SER A 68 25.55 6.05 -16.65
C SER A 68 24.75 4.80 -16.31
N ALA A 69 25.12 3.67 -16.93
CA ALA A 69 24.60 2.35 -16.58
C ALA A 69 24.92 1.94 -15.13
N ASN A 70 26.10 2.31 -14.62
CA ASN A 70 26.50 2.00 -13.24
C ASN A 70 25.67 2.76 -12.21
N ALA A 71 25.35 4.03 -12.47
CA ALA A 71 24.51 4.83 -11.57
C ALA A 71 23.08 4.27 -11.48
N TYR A 72 22.52 3.83 -12.61
CA TYR A 72 21.22 3.16 -12.64
C TYR A 72 21.24 1.82 -11.88
N LEU A 73 22.32 1.04 -12.00
CA LEU A 73 22.48 -0.21 -11.27
C LEU A 73 22.56 0.03 -9.76
N ALA A 74 23.33 1.04 -9.32
CA ALA A 74 23.40 1.43 -7.92
C ALA A 74 22.03 1.84 -7.37
N LEU A 75 21.26 2.60 -8.15
CA LEU A 75 19.89 2.99 -7.79
C LEU A 75 18.95 1.78 -7.64
N LYS A 76 19.06 0.79 -8.54
CA LYS A 76 18.29 -0.47 -8.42
C LYS A 76 18.60 -1.20 -7.11
N TRP A 77 19.87 -1.34 -6.77
CA TRP A 77 20.28 -1.99 -5.52
C TRP A 77 19.85 -1.20 -4.30
N ALA A 78 19.90 0.14 -4.35
CA ALA A 78 19.40 0.99 -3.28
C ALA A 78 17.87 0.83 -3.08
N GLY A 79 17.11 0.78 -4.16
CA GLY A 79 15.67 0.52 -4.11
C GLY A 79 15.33 -0.85 -3.51
N LEU A 80 16.08 -1.89 -3.88
CA LEU A 80 15.96 -3.23 -3.29
C LEU A 80 16.24 -3.21 -1.78
N ALA A 81 17.33 -2.56 -1.35
CA ALA A 81 17.70 -2.47 0.06
C ALA A 81 16.62 -1.73 0.88
N PHE A 82 16.08 -0.63 0.35
CA PHE A 82 15.02 0.13 1.01
C PHE A 82 13.72 -0.68 1.12
N LEU A 83 13.30 -1.37 0.04
CA LEU A 83 12.13 -2.23 0.07
C LEU A 83 12.31 -3.41 1.03
N PHE A 84 13.51 -3.95 1.15
CA PHE A 84 13.80 -5.02 2.09
C PHE A 84 13.66 -4.54 3.54
N ASP A 85 14.21 -3.37 3.87
CA ASP A 85 14.08 -2.76 5.21
C ASP A 85 12.60 -2.54 5.59
N ARG A 86 11.85 -1.84 4.73
CA ARG A 86 10.42 -1.59 4.97
C ARG A 86 9.60 -2.87 4.96
N GLY A 87 9.91 -3.79 4.05
CA GLY A 87 9.26 -5.09 3.96
C GLY A 87 9.43 -5.90 5.24
N ARG A 88 10.63 -5.92 5.83
CA ARG A 88 10.90 -6.58 7.11
C ARG A 88 10.05 -6.00 8.24
N VAL A 89 9.98 -4.67 8.35
CA VAL A 89 9.15 -4.01 9.38
C VAL A 89 7.67 -4.35 9.21
N VAL A 90 7.17 -4.38 7.97
CA VAL A 90 5.78 -4.76 7.68
C VAL A 90 5.52 -6.22 8.02
N LEU A 91 6.40 -7.13 7.61
CA LEU A 91 6.29 -8.57 7.90
C LEU A 91 6.40 -8.88 9.40
N ALA A 92 7.23 -8.13 10.13
CA ALA A 92 7.36 -8.24 11.58
C ALA A 92 6.19 -7.60 12.35
N SER A 93 5.29 -6.87 11.67
CA SER A 93 4.17 -6.21 12.33
C SER A 93 3.10 -7.21 12.79
N ALA A 94 2.48 -6.93 13.95
CA ALA A 94 1.36 -7.72 14.47
C ALA A 94 0.18 -7.82 13.48
N ARG A 95 0.07 -6.87 12.54
CA ARG A 95 -0.94 -6.87 11.48
C ARG A 95 -0.72 -7.98 10.46
N ALA A 96 0.53 -8.21 10.04
CA ALA A 96 0.87 -9.30 9.12
C ALA A 96 0.56 -10.66 9.75
N ARG A 97 0.89 -10.83 11.05
CA ARG A 97 0.60 -12.05 11.80
C ARG A 97 -0.90 -12.31 11.95
N ARG A 98 -1.70 -11.29 12.29
CA ARG A 98 -3.17 -11.40 12.37
C ARG A 98 -3.81 -11.75 11.03
N ALA A 99 -3.29 -11.21 9.93
CA ALA A 99 -3.79 -11.55 8.59
C ALA A 99 -3.54 -13.03 8.25
N LEU A 100 -2.35 -13.55 8.56
CA LEU A 100 -2.02 -14.97 8.38
C LEU A 100 -2.89 -15.89 9.25
N GLU A 101 -3.10 -15.53 10.52
CA GLU A 101 -3.98 -16.28 11.42
C GLU A 101 -5.44 -16.27 10.92
N ALA A 102 -5.95 -15.13 10.44
CA ALA A 102 -7.29 -15.04 9.88
C ALA A 102 -7.47 -15.92 8.63
N ILE A 103 -6.48 -15.94 7.73
CA ILE A 103 -6.51 -16.80 6.53
C ILE A 103 -6.49 -18.28 6.94
N SER A 104 -5.63 -18.66 7.89
CA SER A 104 -5.59 -20.04 8.40
C SER A 104 -6.93 -20.45 9.02
N GLY A 105 -7.55 -19.57 9.81
CA GLY A 105 -8.89 -19.80 10.37
C GLY A 105 -9.97 -19.98 9.30
N ILE A 106 -9.97 -19.15 8.25
CA ILE A 106 -10.92 -19.26 7.14
C ILE A 106 -10.71 -20.57 6.37
N VAL A 107 -9.46 -20.97 6.10
CA VAL A 107 -9.14 -22.22 5.42
C VAL A 107 -9.58 -23.43 6.24
N LEU A 108 -9.36 -23.42 7.57
CA LEU A 108 -9.80 -24.48 8.46
C LEU A 108 -11.32 -24.56 8.56
N LEU A 109 -12.02 -23.42 8.61
CA LEU A 109 -13.48 -23.40 8.56
C LEU A 109 -14.00 -23.97 7.23
N GLY A 110 -13.39 -23.61 6.11
CA GLY A 110 -13.72 -24.17 4.80
C GLY A 110 -13.50 -25.68 4.71
N PHE A 111 -12.37 -26.18 5.24
CA PHE A 111 -12.08 -27.61 5.30
C PHE A 111 -13.03 -28.36 6.25
N GLY A 112 -13.35 -27.78 7.40
CA GLY A 112 -14.27 -28.36 8.38
C GLY A 112 -15.70 -28.48 7.84
N VAL A 113 -16.17 -27.45 7.13
CA VAL A 113 -17.45 -27.49 6.42
C VAL A 113 -17.44 -28.60 5.36
N ARG A 114 -16.37 -28.69 4.54
CA ARG A 114 -16.25 -29.75 3.54
C ARG A 114 -16.25 -31.16 4.16
N LEU A 115 -15.51 -31.37 5.25
CA LEU A 115 -15.45 -32.64 5.98
C LEU A 115 -16.81 -33.03 6.57
N ALA A 116 -17.55 -32.06 7.12
CA ALA A 116 -18.89 -32.30 7.68
C ALA A 116 -19.93 -32.74 6.62
N PHE A 117 -19.71 -32.40 5.35
CA PHE A 117 -20.56 -32.84 4.24
C PHE A 117 -20.07 -34.14 3.59
N GLU A 118 -18.78 -34.46 3.69
CA GLU A 118 -18.20 -35.69 3.14
C GLU A 118 -18.44 -36.90 4.06
N ASP A 119 -18.42 -36.72 5.39
CA ASP A 119 -18.61 -37.79 6.40
C ASP A 119 -20.07 -38.31 6.51
N ARG A 120 -20.98 -37.79 5.67
CA ARG A 120 -22.40 -38.19 5.63
C ARG A 120 -22.79 -39.09 4.44
N ARG A 121 -21.83 -39.63 3.69
CA ARG A 121 -22.06 -40.63 2.64
C ARG A 121 -21.32 -41.92 2.93
#